data_AF-A0A6P7TPH5-F1
#
_entry.id   AF-A0A6P7TPH5-F1
#
_cell.length_a   1.000
_cell.length_b   1.000
_cell.length_c   1.000
_cell.angle_alpha   90.00
_cell.angle_beta   90.00
_cell.angle_gamma   90.00
#
_symmetry.space_group_name_H-M   'P 1'
#
loop_
_entity.id
_entity.type
_entity.pdbx_description
1 polymer ?
#
loop_
_entity_poly.entity_id
_entity_poly.type
_entity_poly.pdbx_seq_one_letter_code
_entity_poly.pdbx_strand_id
1 'polypeptide(L)'
;MSVRPCVLLLVILPLMSTKLINDENLRRFIVRFHNKIRGQERAADMMKLSWSVQLAKEADQWAHKCVFEHAMTARGQNLGLISDPGSVKYNIGRMMQLWVEEKKEYNPRKKGCNSSCHYTQLVWAKTTHVGCSIHLCDNFGTSKRFTRNYMFFVCFYSPRGNIGDHLFTPGKHCSKCPEKSHRCNHGLCQGHCYDHFKKCRRLAAKGKCLTDVAFMEFSCTKSCRLC
;
A
#
# COMPACT_ATOMS: atom_id res chain seq x y z
N MET A 1 -10.57 8.02 56.85
CA MET A 1 -9.76 8.29 55.64
C MET A 1 -9.85 7.06 54.74
N SER A 2 -10.69 7.11 53.70
CA SER A 2 -10.95 5.99 52.79
C SER A 2 -10.17 6.19 51.51
N VAL A 3 -9.23 5.28 51.22
CA VAL A 3 -8.44 5.30 49.99
C VAL A 3 -9.24 4.53 48.93
N ARG A 4 -9.76 5.25 47.93
CA ARG A 4 -10.43 4.62 46.77
C ARG A 4 -9.36 3.99 45.86
N PRO A 5 -9.47 2.72 45.47
CA PRO A 5 -8.53 2.13 44.53
C PRO A 5 -8.76 2.74 43.15
N CYS A 6 -7.69 3.29 42.57
CA CYS A 6 -7.66 3.79 41.22
C CYS A 6 -7.74 2.58 40.27
N VAL A 7 -8.94 2.30 39.74
CA VAL A 7 -9.12 1.28 38.71
C VAL A 7 -8.49 1.82 37.44
N LEU A 8 -7.29 1.33 37.12
CA LEU A 8 -6.63 1.57 35.85
C LEU A 8 -7.46 0.90 34.75
N LEU A 9 -8.37 1.65 34.14
CA LEU A 9 -9.03 1.24 32.90
C LEU A 9 -7.94 1.16 31.82
N LEU A 10 -7.41 -0.04 31.59
CA LEU A 10 -6.67 -0.36 30.38
C LEU A 10 -7.62 -0.14 29.20
N VAL A 11 -7.53 1.04 28.59
CA VAL A 11 -8.17 1.30 27.30
C VAL A 11 -7.48 0.38 26.30
N ILE A 12 -8.10 -0.76 26.00
CA ILE A 12 -7.72 -1.61 24.87
C ILE A 12 -8.05 -0.81 23.62
N LEU A 13 -7.10 0.02 23.17
CA LEU A 13 -7.13 0.61 21.83
C LEU A 13 -7.31 -0.54 20.84
N PRO A 14 -8.25 -0.44 19.87
CA PRO A 14 -8.54 -1.56 18.98
C PRO A 14 -7.28 -1.93 18.21
N LEU A 15 -6.79 -3.15 18.46
CA LEU A 15 -5.56 -3.76 17.94
C LEU A 15 -5.50 -3.93 16.40
N MET A 16 -6.39 -3.28 15.65
CA MET A 16 -6.66 -3.62 14.25
C MET A 16 -5.61 -3.09 13.28
N SER A 17 -4.99 -1.95 13.57
CA SER A 17 -4.07 -1.29 12.62
C SER A 17 -2.68 -1.94 12.59
N THR A 18 -2.16 -2.35 13.75
CA THR A 18 -0.90 -3.11 13.85
C THR A 18 -1.00 -4.50 13.22
N LYS A 19 -2.22 -5.02 13.04
CA LYS A 19 -2.47 -6.32 12.40
C LYS A 19 -1.99 -6.31 10.95
N LEU A 20 -2.22 -5.24 10.17
CA LEU A 20 -1.87 -5.25 8.74
C LEU A 20 -0.36 -5.22 8.50
N ILE A 21 0.39 -4.42 9.25
CA ILE A 21 1.87 -4.36 9.14
C ILE A 21 2.50 -5.71 9.48
N ASN A 22 1.95 -6.41 10.47
CA ASN A 22 2.51 -7.67 10.96
C ASN A 22 1.96 -8.91 10.23
N ASP A 23 0.78 -8.83 9.61
CA ASP A 23 0.16 -9.91 8.83
C ASP A 23 0.77 -10.02 7.43
N GLU A 24 1.66 -11.00 7.26
CA GLU A 24 2.30 -11.27 5.98
C GLU A 24 1.30 -11.69 4.87
N ASN A 25 0.21 -12.37 5.23
CA ASN A 25 -0.78 -12.83 4.25
C ASN A 25 -1.53 -11.64 3.63
N LEU A 26 -1.90 -10.66 4.45
CA LEU A 26 -2.57 -9.46 3.98
C LEU A 26 -1.63 -8.56 3.16
N ARG A 27 -0.38 -8.35 3.61
CA ARG A 27 0.63 -7.60 2.83
C ARG A 27 0.84 -8.21 1.45
N ARG A 28 1.00 -9.54 1.39
CA ARG A 28 1.15 -10.26 0.11
C ARG A 28 -0.10 -10.18 -0.75
N PHE A 29 -1.29 -10.23 -0.14
CA PHE A 29 -2.54 -10.07 -0.87
C PHE A 29 -2.62 -8.70 -1.56
N ILE A 30 -2.32 -7.62 -0.85
CA ILE A 30 -2.31 -6.25 -1.40
C ILE A 30 -1.31 -6.12 -2.55
N VAL A 31 -0.05 -6.51 -2.33
CA VAL A 31 1.00 -6.40 -3.36
C VAL A 31 0.69 -7.25 -4.59
N ARG A 32 0.19 -8.48 -4.40
CA ARG A 32 -0.22 -9.35 -5.51
C ARG A 32 -1.38 -8.78 -6.29
N PHE A 33 -2.38 -8.22 -5.61
CA PHE A 33 -3.50 -7.55 -6.27
C PHE A 33 -2.98 -6.41 -7.15
N HIS A 34 -2.18 -5.51 -6.59
CA HIS A 34 -1.63 -4.38 -7.33
C HIS A 34 -0.82 -4.84 -8.55
N ASN A 35 0.12 -5.79 -8.35
CA ASN A 35 0.96 -6.28 -9.45
C ASN A 35 0.16 -7.04 -10.52
N LYS A 36 -0.92 -7.73 -10.15
CA LYS A 36 -1.83 -8.35 -11.12
C LYS A 36 -2.46 -7.30 -12.03
N ILE A 37 -3.00 -6.22 -11.46
CA ILE A 37 -3.61 -5.13 -12.24
C ILE A 37 -2.55 -4.44 -13.11
N ARG A 38 -1.39 -4.10 -12.54
CA ARG A 38 -0.29 -3.45 -13.27
C ARG A 38 0.21 -4.29 -14.45
N GLY A 39 0.33 -5.61 -14.29
CA GLY A 39 0.79 -6.52 -15.34
C GLY A 39 -0.21 -6.78 -16.47
N GLN A 40 -1.47 -6.34 -16.29
CA GLN A 40 -2.50 -6.37 -17.34
C GLN A 40 -2.46 -5.14 -18.25
N GLU A 41 -1.82 -4.05 -17.81
CA GLU A 41 -1.67 -2.86 -18.64
C GLU A 41 -0.61 -3.08 -19.72
N ARG A 42 -0.91 -2.60 -20.94
CA ARG A 42 0.03 -2.65 -22.08
C ARG A 42 1.11 -1.59 -21.94
N ALA A 43 1.97 -1.78 -20.94
CA ALA A 43 2.98 -0.85 -20.50
C ALA A 43 4.38 -1.41 -20.72
N ALA A 44 5.22 -0.62 -21.37
CA ALA A 44 6.59 -0.99 -21.71
C ALA A 44 7.57 -0.89 -20.53
N ASP A 45 7.24 -0.08 -19.52
CA ASP A 45 8.11 0.37 -18.43
C ASP A 45 7.51 0.16 -17.03
N MET A 46 6.42 -0.60 -16.92
CA MET A 46 5.69 -0.79 -15.66
C MET A 46 6.54 -1.48 -14.61
N MET A 47 6.89 -0.79 -13.52
CA MET A 47 7.66 -1.41 -12.44
C MET A 47 6.81 -2.35 -11.60
N LYS A 48 7.40 -3.45 -11.14
CA LYS A 48 6.83 -4.30 -10.11
C LYS A 48 6.80 -3.54 -8.77
N LEU A 49 5.67 -3.57 -8.08
CA LEU A 49 5.54 -3.03 -6.73
C LEU A 49 6.03 -4.02 -5.67
N SER A 50 6.64 -3.45 -4.64
CA SER A 50 7.08 -4.14 -3.43
C SER A 50 6.47 -3.50 -2.18
N TRP A 51 6.34 -4.28 -1.11
CA TRP A 51 5.86 -3.74 0.17
C TRP A 51 6.93 -2.88 0.82
N SER A 52 6.57 -1.69 1.31
CA SER A 52 7.44 -0.87 2.17
C SER A 52 6.89 -0.83 3.58
N VAL A 53 7.71 -1.25 4.55
CA VAL A 53 7.36 -1.18 5.97
C VAL A 53 7.26 0.27 6.44
N GLN A 54 8.11 1.15 5.91
CA GLN A 54 8.07 2.58 6.23
C GLN A 54 6.75 3.21 5.77
N LEU A 55 6.35 3.01 4.51
CA LEU A 55 5.07 3.52 4.00
C LEU A 55 3.88 2.97 4.78
N ALA A 56 3.95 1.70 5.22
CA ALA A 56 2.88 1.09 6.00
C ALA A 56 2.75 1.72 7.40
N LYS A 57 3.88 2.05 8.05
CA LYS A 57 3.89 2.81 9.32
C LYS A 57 3.33 4.22 9.15
N GLU A 58 3.70 4.91 8.07
CA GLU A 58 3.12 6.23 7.73
C GLU A 58 1.60 6.11 7.52
N ALA A 59 1.14 5.10 6.77
CA ALA A 59 -0.28 4.86 6.50
C ALA A 59 -1.06 4.52 7.78
N ASP A 60 -0.43 3.79 8.70
CA ASP A 60 -0.98 3.46 10.01
C ASP A 60 -1.22 4.69 10.87
N GLN A 61 -0.23 5.57 10.97
CA GLN A 61 -0.36 6.84 11.68
C GLN A 61 -1.49 7.70 11.09
N TRP A 62 -1.70 7.66 9.78
CA TRP A 62 -2.81 8.39 9.15
C TRP A 62 -4.16 7.74 9.41
N ALA A 63 -4.27 6.42 9.27
CA ALA A 63 -5.52 5.69 9.46
C ALA A 63 -6.10 5.85 10.88
N HIS A 64 -5.24 5.90 11.90
CA HIS A 64 -5.66 6.14 13.30
C HIS A 64 -6.30 7.51 13.55
N LYS A 65 -6.10 8.49 12.65
CA LYS A 65 -6.74 9.80 12.81
C LYS A 65 -8.24 9.74 12.55
N CYS A 66 -8.73 8.73 11.83
CA CYS A 66 -10.13 8.64 11.41
C CYS A 66 -10.65 9.94 10.76
N VAL A 67 -9.83 10.51 9.87
CA VAL A 67 -10.20 11.68 9.05
C VAL A 67 -10.10 11.27 7.59
N PHE A 68 -11.23 11.33 6.88
CA PHE A 68 -11.32 10.92 5.48
C PHE A 68 -10.85 12.06 4.56
N GLU A 69 -9.58 12.41 4.71
CA GLU A 69 -8.90 13.44 3.93
C GLU A 69 -7.52 12.95 3.51
N HIS A 70 -6.99 13.52 2.43
CA HIS A 70 -5.65 13.20 1.97
C HIS A 70 -4.59 13.79 2.90
N ALA A 71 -3.54 13.01 3.15
CA ALA A 71 -2.39 13.47 3.91
C ALA A 71 -1.56 14.42 3.06
N MET A 72 -1.28 15.63 3.58
CA MET A 72 -0.42 16.64 2.95
C MET A 72 1.07 16.23 3.02
N THR A 73 1.42 15.12 2.36
CA THR A 73 2.77 14.53 2.35
C THR A 73 3.40 14.62 0.97
N ALA A 74 4.62 14.07 0.79
CA ALA A 74 5.26 13.87 -0.52
C ALA A 74 4.94 12.47 -1.14
N ARG A 75 4.09 11.67 -0.52
CA ARG A 75 3.71 10.32 -1.01
C ARG A 75 2.53 10.38 -1.97
N GLY A 76 2.37 9.35 -2.79
CA GLY A 76 1.09 9.09 -3.44
C GLY A 76 0.15 8.45 -2.43
N GLN A 77 -1.15 8.60 -2.55
CA GLN A 77 -2.09 8.08 -1.55
C GLN A 77 -3.41 7.65 -2.19
N ASN A 78 -3.88 6.46 -1.80
CA ASN A 78 -5.25 6.03 -2.03
C ASN A 78 -5.96 5.82 -0.70
N LEU A 79 -7.21 6.26 -0.62
CA LEU A 79 -8.08 6.12 0.54
C LEU A 79 -9.29 5.27 0.18
N GLY A 80 -9.66 4.38 1.08
CA GLY A 80 -10.81 3.50 0.96
C GLY A 80 -11.63 3.56 2.23
N LEU A 81 -12.95 3.53 2.08
CA LEU A 81 -13.86 3.52 3.21
C LEU A 81 -14.97 2.50 2.95
N ILE A 82 -15.20 1.60 3.90
CA ILE A 82 -16.28 0.61 3.80
C ILE A 82 -16.81 0.26 5.19
N SER A 83 -18.13 0.11 5.31
CA SER A 83 -18.79 -0.48 6.48
C SER A 83 -19.48 -1.74 6.01
N ASP A 84 -18.83 -2.87 6.21
CA ASP A 84 -19.29 -4.18 5.75
C ASP A 84 -18.85 -5.23 6.80
N PRO A 85 -19.75 -6.14 7.22
CA PRO A 85 -19.46 -7.16 8.25
C PRO A 85 -18.50 -8.26 7.76
N GLY A 86 -18.10 -8.25 6.49
CA GLY A 86 -17.16 -9.18 5.90
C GLY A 86 -15.75 -9.09 6.50
N SER A 87 -14.93 -10.09 6.19
CA SER A 87 -13.55 -10.14 6.69
C SER A 87 -12.72 -8.94 6.21
N VAL A 88 -11.71 -8.55 7.02
CA VAL A 88 -10.75 -7.48 6.67
C VAL A 88 -10.13 -7.71 5.28
N LYS A 89 -9.75 -8.95 4.94
CA LYS A 89 -9.19 -9.28 3.62
C LYS A 89 -10.18 -9.03 2.49
N TYR A 90 -11.44 -9.43 2.68
CA TYR A 90 -12.51 -9.22 1.70
C TYR A 90 -12.74 -7.72 1.47
N ASN A 91 -12.86 -6.95 2.56
CA ASN A 91 -13.07 -5.50 2.50
C ASN A 91 -11.91 -4.75 1.83
N ILE A 92 -10.65 -5.12 2.13
CA ILE A 92 -9.47 -4.60 1.42
C ILE A 92 -9.57 -4.89 -0.09
N GLY A 93 -9.95 -6.12 -0.46
CA GLY A 93 -10.14 -6.50 -1.85
C GLY A 93 -11.21 -5.67 -2.55
N ARG A 94 -12.35 -5.45 -1.89
CA ARG A 94 -13.46 -4.61 -2.39
C ARG A 94 -13.02 -3.16 -2.62
N MET A 95 -12.34 -2.54 -1.66
CA MET A 95 -11.86 -1.16 -1.80
C MET A 95 -10.83 -1.00 -2.92
N MET A 96 -9.87 -1.93 -3.03
CA MET A 96 -8.91 -1.89 -4.14
C MET A 96 -9.59 -2.14 -5.50
N GLN A 97 -10.64 -2.96 -5.55
CA GLN A 97 -11.42 -3.17 -6.77
C GLN A 97 -12.19 -1.91 -7.19
N LEU A 98 -12.76 -1.15 -6.24
CA LEU A 98 -13.38 0.15 -6.53
C LEU A 98 -12.35 1.13 -7.12
N TRP A 99 -11.14 1.17 -6.59
CA TRP A 99 -10.05 1.96 -7.18
C TRP A 99 -9.69 1.52 -8.60
N VAL A 100 -9.81 0.22 -8.94
CA VAL A 100 -9.59 -0.27 -10.32
C VAL A 100 -10.71 0.16 -11.25
N GLU A 101 -11.96 0.16 -10.78
CA GLU A 101 -13.14 0.46 -11.59
C GLU A 101 -13.15 1.89 -12.13
N GLU A 102 -12.45 2.83 -11.48
CA GLU A 102 -12.17 4.16 -11.98
C GLU A 102 -11.49 4.20 -13.36
N LYS A 103 -10.89 3.09 -13.80
CA LYS A 103 -10.38 2.91 -15.17
C LYS A 103 -11.43 3.24 -16.24
N LYS A 104 -12.71 2.96 -15.97
CA LYS A 104 -13.81 3.20 -16.91
C LYS A 104 -13.98 4.69 -17.24
N GLU A 105 -13.65 5.56 -16.29
CA GLU A 105 -13.75 7.01 -16.42
C GLU A 105 -12.43 7.67 -16.87
N TYR A 106 -11.34 6.89 -16.95
CA TYR A 106 -10.03 7.42 -17.27
C TYR A 106 -9.92 7.77 -18.76
N ASN A 107 -9.65 9.04 -19.05
CA ASN A 107 -9.41 9.52 -20.40
C ASN A 107 -7.94 9.94 -20.57
N PRO A 108 -7.11 9.19 -21.32
CA PRO A 108 -5.69 9.50 -21.50
C PRO A 108 -5.42 10.78 -22.31
N ARG A 109 -6.44 11.38 -22.94
CA ARG A 109 -6.34 12.66 -23.66
C ARG A 109 -6.50 13.87 -22.75
N LYS A 110 -7.05 13.70 -21.54
CA LYS A 110 -7.18 14.78 -20.56
C LYS A 110 -5.91 14.86 -19.72
N LYS A 111 -5.52 16.08 -19.34
CA LYS A 111 -4.43 16.28 -18.38
C LYS A 111 -4.86 15.82 -16.99
N GLY A 112 -3.94 15.21 -16.26
CA GLY A 112 -4.16 14.74 -14.89
C GLY A 112 -5.11 13.54 -14.81
N CYS A 113 -5.44 13.15 -13.57
CA CYS A 113 -6.23 11.95 -13.30
C CYS A 113 -7.74 12.17 -13.14
N ASN A 114 -8.19 13.41 -12.92
CA ASN A 114 -9.61 13.75 -12.71
C ASN A 114 -10.25 12.87 -11.61
N SER A 115 -11.37 12.21 -11.88
CA SER A 115 -12.02 11.29 -10.94
C SER A 115 -11.39 9.88 -10.90
N SER A 116 -10.32 9.64 -11.66
CA SER A 116 -9.68 8.32 -11.79
C SER A 116 -8.34 8.24 -11.05
N CYS A 117 -8.09 9.13 -10.09
CA CYS A 117 -6.81 9.26 -9.41
C CYS A 117 -6.37 8.02 -8.62
N HIS A 118 -7.31 7.22 -8.11
CA HIS A 118 -6.95 5.98 -7.45
C HIS A 118 -6.47 4.94 -8.47
N TYR A 119 -7.18 4.80 -9.60
CA TYR A 119 -6.75 3.94 -10.70
C TYR A 119 -5.37 4.35 -11.23
N THR A 120 -5.18 5.62 -11.57
CA THR A 120 -3.91 6.07 -12.16
C THR A 120 -2.74 5.90 -11.19
N GLN A 121 -2.95 6.04 -9.87
CA GLN A 121 -1.94 5.72 -8.87
C GLN A 121 -1.64 4.21 -8.80
N LEU A 122 -2.64 3.33 -8.90
CA LEU A 122 -2.42 1.87 -8.93
C LEU A 122 -1.50 1.46 -10.08
N VAL A 123 -1.70 2.05 -11.26
CA VAL A 123 -0.97 1.72 -12.49
C VAL A 123 0.12 2.73 -12.86
N TRP A 124 0.61 3.50 -11.90
CA TRP A 124 1.70 4.44 -12.15
C TRP A 124 3.04 3.71 -12.32
N ALA A 125 3.62 3.68 -13.52
CA ALA A 125 4.80 2.88 -13.86
C ALA A 125 5.98 3.15 -12.93
N LYS A 126 6.23 4.41 -12.59
CA LYS A 126 7.38 4.81 -11.76
C LYS A 126 7.23 4.49 -10.28
N THR A 127 6.01 4.23 -9.80
CA THR A 127 5.81 3.82 -8.41
C THR A 127 6.33 2.40 -8.22
N THR A 128 7.19 2.20 -7.22
CA THR A 128 7.88 0.92 -6.95
C THR A 128 7.52 0.34 -5.59
N HIS A 129 6.99 1.16 -4.68
CA HIS A 129 6.67 0.73 -3.32
C HIS A 129 5.26 1.15 -2.93
N VAL A 130 4.61 0.27 -2.16
CA VAL A 130 3.33 0.52 -1.51
C VAL A 130 3.41 0.05 -0.06
N GLY A 131 2.79 0.79 0.85
CA GLY A 131 2.55 0.35 2.22
C GLY A 131 1.20 0.86 2.69
N CYS A 132 0.44 -0.01 3.34
CA CYS A 132 -0.94 0.29 3.71
C CYS A 132 -1.22 -0.04 5.17
N SER A 133 -2.25 0.61 5.73
CA SER A 133 -2.88 0.25 7.00
C SER A 133 -4.40 0.26 6.86
N ILE A 134 -5.08 -0.48 7.74
CA ILE A 134 -6.54 -0.48 7.87
C ILE A 134 -6.90 -0.28 9.33
N HIS A 135 -7.79 0.66 9.62
CA HIS A 135 -8.24 0.97 10.97
C HIS A 135 -9.76 0.97 11.05
N LEU A 136 -10.33 0.47 12.15
CA LEU A 136 -11.77 0.56 12.40
C LEU A 136 -12.06 1.87 13.12
N CYS A 137 -12.79 2.75 12.46
CA CYS A 137 -13.17 4.05 12.98
C CYS A 137 -14.60 4.04 13.48
N ASP A 138 -14.78 4.36 14.77
CA ASP A 138 -16.10 4.50 15.38
C ASP A 138 -16.82 5.76 14.92
N ASN A 139 -16.09 6.82 14.62
CA ASN A 139 -16.60 8.04 14.01
C ASN A 139 -15.50 8.65 13.14
N PHE A 140 -15.90 9.32 12.06
CA PHE A 140 -14.98 10.19 11.32
C PHE A 140 -15.09 11.61 11.84
N GLY A 141 -13.96 12.24 12.12
CA GLY A 141 -13.91 13.59 12.69
C GLY A 141 -14.84 14.55 11.95
N THR A 142 -15.82 15.12 12.67
CA THR A 142 -16.79 16.15 12.25
C THR A 142 -17.75 15.83 11.09
N SER A 143 -17.53 14.76 10.31
CA SER A 143 -18.39 14.42 9.17
C SER A 143 -19.59 13.60 9.60
N LYS A 144 -20.78 14.25 9.68
CA LYS A 144 -22.07 13.57 9.91
C LYS A 144 -22.46 12.56 8.81
N ARG A 145 -21.70 12.52 7.70
CA ARG A 145 -21.96 11.65 6.56
C ARG A 145 -21.54 10.19 6.82
N PHE A 146 -20.65 9.98 7.78
CA PHE A 146 -20.15 8.64 8.13
C PHE A 146 -20.68 8.25 9.52
N THR A 147 -21.45 7.17 9.55
CA THR A 147 -21.92 6.51 10.78
C THR A 147 -20.80 5.73 11.48
N ARG A 148 -21.15 4.89 12.46
CA ARG A 148 -20.18 4.05 13.19
C ARG A 148 -19.65 2.87 12.36
N ASN A 149 -18.52 2.33 12.80
CA ASN A 149 -17.93 1.06 12.33
C ASN A 149 -17.50 1.05 10.86
N TYR A 150 -16.75 2.06 10.43
CA TYR A 150 -16.13 2.05 9.10
C TYR A 150 -14.68 1.58 9.17
N MET A 151 -14.32 0.67 8.27
CA MET A 151 -12.92 0.36 8.01
C MET A 151 -12.34 1.43 7.10
N PHE A 152 -11.36 2.17 7.63
CA PHE A 152 -10.56 3.14 6.91
C PHE A 152 -9.30 2.49 6.37
N PHE A 153 -9.18 2.37 5.05
CA PHE A 153 -8.03 1.80 4.38
C PHE A 153 -7.19 2.89 3.73
N VAL A 154 -5.92 2.95 4.12
CA VAL A 154 -4.97 3.96 3.64
C VAL A 154 -3.80 3.22 3.00
N CYS A 155 -3.48 3.54 1.76
CA CYS A 155 -2.25 3.10 1.10
C CYS A 155 -1.42 4.31 0.69
N PHE A 156 -0.14 4.31 1.08
CA PHE A 156 0.86 5.22 0.55
C PHE A 156 1.72 4.57 -0.52
N TYR A 157 2.14 5.38 -1.48
CA TYR A 157 2.88 4.98 -2.67
C TYR A 157 4.16 5.82 -2.81
N SER A 158 5.25 5.18 -3.21
CA SER A 158 6.52 5.86 -3.45
C SER A 158 7.29 5.24 -4.64
N PRO A 159 7.89 6.06 -5.53
CA PRO A 159 7.60 7.47 -5.75
C PRO A 159 6.11 7.73 -5.98
N ARG A 160 5.64 8.93 -5.65
CA ARG A 160 4.24 9.30 -5.85
C ARG A 160 3.85 9.27 -7.33
N GLY A 161 2.65 8.80 -7.60
CA GLY A 161 2.03 8.89 -8.91
C GLY A 161 1.32 10.21 -9.12
N ASN A 162 0.57 10.30 -10.20
CA ASN A 162 -0.29 11.44 -10.53
C ASN A 162 0.46 12.79 -10.60
N ILE A 163 1.76 12.74 -10.89
CA ILE A 163 2.60 13.92 -11.17
C ILE A 163 3.10 13.83 -12.61
N GLY A 164 2.79 14.85 -13.41
CA GLY A 164 3.16 14.90 -14.83
C GLY A 164 2.16 14.17 -15.71
N ASP A 165 2.57 13.91 -16.96
CA ASP A 165 1.61 13.70 -18.05
C ASP A 165 1.26 12.24 -18.34
N HIS A 166 2.07 11.25 -17.92
CA HIS A 166 1.89 9.86 -18.35
C HIS A 166 1.98 8.85 -17.21
N LEU A 167 0.96 7.99 -17.11
CA LEU A 167 0.89 6.86 -16.17
C LEU A 167 2.03 5.87 -16.40
N PHE A 168 2.26 5.51 -17.66
CA PHE A 168 3.24 4.55 -18.14
C PHE A 168 3.49 4.76 -19.63
N THR A 169 4.54 4.17 -20.19
CA THR A 169 4.81 4.19 -21.62
C THR A 169 4.01 3.09 -22.34
N PRO A 170 3.08 3.42 -23.25
CA PRO A 170 2.34 2.39 -23.99
C PRO A 170 3.28 1.54 -24.84
N GLY A 171 3.09 0.22 -24.85
CA GLY A 171 3.90 -0.66 -25.68
C GLY A 171 3.86 -2.13 -25.28
N LYS A 172 4.73 -2.93 -25.90
CA LYS A 172 4.94 -4.33 -25.51
C LYS A 172 5.48 -4.36 -24.09
N HIS A 173 4.95 -5.26 -23.28
CA HIS A 173 5.40 -5.46 -21.90
C HIS A 173 6.92 -5.51 -21.80
N CYS A 174 7.46 -4.77 -20.83
CA CYS A 174 8.89 -4.75 -20.50
C CYS A 174 9.84 -4.28 -21.61
N SER A 175 9.34 -3.79 -22.75
CA SER A 175 10.19 -3.36 -23.87
C SER A 175 11.00 -2.08 -23.60
N LYS A 176 10.68 -1.35 -22.53
CA LYS A 176 11.37 -0.13 -22.09
C LYS A 176 11.63 -0.15 -20.58
N CYS A 177 11.97 -1.31 -20.02
CA CYS A 177 12.35 -1.37 -18.61
C CYS A 177 13.58 -0.50 -18.34
N PRO A 178 13.63 0.23 -17.19
CA PRO A 178 14.78 1.03 -16.80
C PRO A 178 16.08 0.22 -16.69
N GLU A 179 17.24 0.87 -16.81
CA GLU A 179 18.60 0.27 -16.87
C GLU A 179 19.00 -0.66 -15.70
N LYS A 180 18.22 -0.69 -14.61
CA LYS A 180 18.46 -1.58 -13.45
C LYS A 180 17.33 -2.57 -13.23
N SER A 181 16.40 -2.70 -14.18
CA SER A 181 15.14 -3.44 -14.04
C SER A 181 14.78 -4.26 -15.28
N HIS A 182 15.79 -4.78 -15.97
CA HIS A 182 15.64 -5.50 -17.23
C HIS A 182 14.90 -6.84 -17.17
N ARG A 183 14.62 -7.38 -15.96
CA ARG A 183 13.88 -8.63 -15.87
C ARG A 183 12.40 -8.36 -16.06
N CYS A 184 11.76 -9.15 -16.91
CA CYS A 184 10.32 -9.13 -17.10
C CYS A 184 9.66 -10.25 -16.30
N ASN A 185 8.63 -9.92 -15.54
CA ASN A 185 7.86 -10.89 -14.76
C ASN A 185 6.37 -10.55 -14.84
N HIS A 186 5.59 -11.35 -15.57
CA HIS A 186 4.15 -11.13 -15.79
C HIS A 186 3.81 -9.69 -16.23
N GLY A 187 4.59 -9.14 -17.18
CA GLY A 187 4.36 -7.80 -17.70
C GLY A 187 5.04 -6.66 -16.92
N LEU A 188 5.76 -6.99 -15.83
CA LEU A 188 6.38 -6.00 -14.95
C LEU A 188 7.91 -6.02 -15.04
N CYS A 189 8.49 -4.83 -15.11
CA CYS A 189 9.91 -4.57 -14.94
C CYS A 189 10.31 -4.79 -13.48
N GLN A 190 11.33 -5.61 -13.24
CA GLN A 190 11.88 -5.83 -11.92
C GLN A 190 13.41 -5.86 -11.97
N GLY A 191 14.02 -5.34 -10.91
CA GLY A 191 15.45 -5.47 -10.69
C GLY A 191 15.87 -6.90 -10.38
N HIS A 192 17.16 -7.07 -10.18
CA HIS A 192 17.65 -8.30 -9.59
C HIS A 192 17.08 -8.51 -8.18
N CYS A 193 16.84 -9.77 -7.83
CA CYS A 193 16.27 -10.16 -6.55
C CYS A 193 17.20 -11.17 -5.89
N TYR A 194 18.14 -10.68 -5.09
CA TYR A 194 19.08 -11.52 -4.35
C TYR A 194 19.47 -10.86 -3.03
N ASP A 195 19.93 -11.69 -2.10
CA ASP A 195 20.47 -11.23 -0.83
C ASP A 195 21.97 -10.95 -1.00
N HIS A 196 22.42 -9.80 -0.53
CA HIS A 196 23.83 -9.40 -0.51
C HIS A 196 24.56 -9.93 0.73
N PHE A 197 23.83 -10.37 1.75
CA PHE A 197 24.40 -10.84 3.02
C PHE A 197 24.04 -12.30 3.31
N LYS A 198 25.06 -13.13 3.58
CA LYS A 198 24.89 -14.60 3.79
C LYS A 198 23.89 -14.95 4.91
N LYS A 199 23.76 -14.09 5.94
CA LYS A 199 22.86 -14.34 7.08
C LYS A 199 21.44 -13.81 6.86
N CYS A 200 21.09 -13.27 5.69
CA CYS A 200 19.77 -12.68 5.42
C CYS A 200 18.61 -13.61 5.76
N ARG A 201 18.66 -14.88 5.35
CA ARG A 201 17.60 -15.85 5.66
C ARG A 201 17.38 -15.99 7.16
N ARG A 202 18.46 -16.07 7.94
CA ARG A 202 18.42 -16.16 9.41
C ARG A 202 17.90 -14.88 10.04
N LEU A 203 18.30 -13.71 9.53
CA LEU A 203 17.83 -12.41 10.03
C LEU A 203 16.35 -12.21 9.74
N ALA A 204 15.89 -12.56 8.53
CA ALA A 204 14.48 -12.52 8.15
C ALA A 204 13.64 -13.44 9.04
N ALA A 205 14.11 -14.68 9.30
CA ALA A 205 13.45 -15.60 10.23
C ALA A 205 13.36 -15.07 11.67
N LYS A 206 14.26 -14.16 12.06
CA LYS A 206 14.21 -13.46 13.36
C LYS A 206 13.38 -12.17 13.33
N GLY A 207 12.57 -11.95 12.29
CA GLY A 207 11.71 -10.76 12.17
C GLY A 207 12.45 -9.47 11.82
N LYS A 208 13.71 -9.54 11.38
CA LYS A 208 14.50 -8.33 11.08
C LYS A 208 13.93 -7.51 9.93
N CYS A 209 13.17 -8.11 9.01
CA CYS A 209 12.50 -7.37 7.93
C CYS A 209 11.52 -6.29 8.43
N LEU A 210 11.04 -6.38 9.68
CA LEU A 210 10.12 -5.39 10.28
C LEU A 210 10.81 -4.47 11.31
N THR A 211 11.91 -4.93 11.90
CA THR A 211 12.60 -4.27 13.02
C THR A 211 13.89 -3.59 12.62
N ASP A 212 14.53 -4.03 11.54
CA ASP A 212 15.77 -3.49 10.99
C ASP A 212 15.59 -3.20 9.49
N VAL A 213 14.58 -2.37 9.20
CA VAL A 213 14.04 -2.16 7.84
C VAL A 213 15.12 -1.65 6.90
N ALA A 214 15.88 -0.62 7.27
CA ALA A 214 16.86 0.00 6.40
C ALA A 214 17.95 -1.01 5.94
N PHE A 215 18.50 -1.78 6.87
CA PHE A 215 19.50 -2.79 6.54
C PHE A 215 18.90 -3.91 5.68
N MET A 216 17.70 -4.38 6.04
CA MET A 216 17.09 -5.54 5.38
C MET A 216 16.55 -5.21 3.99
N GLU A 217 16.02 -4.01 3.76
CA GLU A 217 15.61 -3.52 2.44
C GLU A 217 16.82 -3.35 1.50
N PHE A 218 17.98 -2.96 2.02
CA PHE A 218 19.19 -2.83 1.21
C PHE A 218 19.90 -4.17 0.96
N SER A 219 20.07 -4.99 2.00
CA SER A 219 20.95 -6.16 1.96
C SER A 219 20.22 -7.48 1.74
N CYS A 220 18.92 -7.55 2.06
CA CYS A 220 18.17 -8.81 2.21
C CYS A 220 16.84 -8.81 1.46
N THR A 221 16.79 -8.17 0.29
CA THR A 221 15.56 -7.98 -0.51
C THR A 221 14.84 -9.29 -0.80
N LYS A 222 15.58 -10.34 -1.19
CA LYS A 222 15.02 -11.66 -1.49
C LYS A 222 14.48 -12.33 -0.23
N SER A 223 15.27 -12.36 0.85
CA SER A 223 14.86 -12.96 2.12
C SER A 223 13.65 -12.26 2.75
N CYS A 224 13.52 -10.94 2.56
CA CYS A 224 12.37 -10.17 3.01
C CYS A 224 11.20 -10.10 2.01
N ARG A 225 11.31 -10.77 0.86
CA ARG A 225 10.27 -10.80 -0.19
C ARG A 225 9.88 -9.40 -0.67
N LEU A 226 10.87 -8.52 -0.73
CA LEU A 226 10.78 -7.14 -1.25
C LEU A 226 11.02 -7.11 -2.77
N CYS A 227 11.16 -8.29 -3.36
CA CYS A 227 11.16 -8.64 -4.75
C CYS A 227 10.66 -10.10 -4.79
#